data_AF-A0A8J2UD25-F1
#
_entry.id   AF-A0A8J2UD25-F1
#
_cell.length_a   1.000
_cell.length_b   1.000
_cell.length_c   1.000
_cell.angle_alpha   90.00
_cell.angle_beta   90.00
_cell.angle_gamma   90.00
#
_symmetry.space_group_name_H-M   'P 1'
#
loop_
_entity.id
_entity.type
_entity.pdbx_description
1 polymer ?
#
loop_
_entity_poly.entity_id
_entity_poly.type
_entity_poly.pdbx_seq_one_letter_code
_entity_poly.pdbx_strand_id
1 'polypeptide(L)'
;MKSFSVILSILLLSGIVNAQEKPLSGPTKRPEHIDPTPDQKARRQQSEAFCKEHDIPIFKNPHALFVDAESKVTIRETDTVLDRALALCYIGMKGEGMPDEQLAAVAKDWKIMDKLSPKEKEFIAAERPTPQQRTDAIWRYESLHVLLWAMGFIDSLGYPDQQCSVTNDLKVLHDLTEQQLRAKATLRSKKEILDQADLILRIHWAIEDARAKGDPVPGGINPDVVQERYCALNWLIRNLGLDWDDVQTNT
;
A
#
# COMPACT_ATOMS: atom_id res chain seq x y z
N MET A 1 15.42 11.84 28.35
CA MET A 1 14.04 11.77 27.82
C MET A 1 13.55 13.18 27.55
N LYS A 2 13.71 13.69 26.32
CA LYS A 2 13.09 14.95 25.90
C LYS A 2 11.82 14.58 25.14
N SER A 3 10.69 15.13 25.56
CA SER A 3 9.38 14.93 24.94
C SER A 3 9.41 15.52 23.53
N PHE A 4 9.15 14.70 22.51
CA PHE A 4 8.99 15.13 21.12
C PHE A 4 7.56 15.66 20.93
N SER A 5 7.45 16.91 20.51
CA SER A 5 6.18 17.48 20.03
C SER A 5 6.32 17.64 18.52
N VAL A 6 5.78 16.67 17.77
CA VAL A 6 5.69 16.74 16.31
C VAL A 6 4.46 17.57 15.99
N ILE A 7 4.66 18.79 15.49
CA ILE A 7 3.57 19.61 14.97
C ILE A 7 3.30 19.13 13.53
N LEU A 8 2.35 18.20 13.39
CA LEU A 8 1.95 17.66 12.10
C LEU A 8 1.03 18.68 11.40
N SER A 9 1.50 19.26 10.30
CA SER A 9 0.66 20.10 9.44
C SER A 9 -0.06 19.20 8.44
N ILE A 10 -1.33 18.89 8.71
CA ILE A 10 -2.19 18.12 7.80
C ILE A 10 -2.50 19.02 6.58
N LEU A 11 -1.74 18.83 5.50
CA LEU A 11 -2.06 19.42 4.20
C LEU A 11 -3.00 18.46 3.46
N LEU A 12 -4.29 18.83 3.39
CA LEU A 12 -5.25 18.22 2.47
C LEU A 12 -4.85 18.61 1.04
N LEU A 13 -4.10 17.74 0.36
CA LEU A 13 -3.71 17.90 -1.04
C LEU A 13 -4.51 16.92 -1.90
N SER A 14 -5.62 17.40 -2.46
CA SER A 14 -6.32 16.72 -3.55
C SER A 14 -5.58 16.99 -4.87
N GLY A 15 -4.85 16.01 -5.39
CA GLY A 15 -4.17 16.09 -6.69
C GLY A 15 -5.11 15.63 -7.81
N ILE A 16 -5.46 16.52 -8.74
CA ILE A 16 -6.12 16.14 -10.01
C ILE A 16 -5.01 15.78 -11.01
N VAL A 17 -4.91 14.50 -11.37
CA VAL A 17 -4.05 14.05 -12.48
C VAL A 17 -4.86 14.14 -13.77
N ASN A 18 -4.43 15.00 -14.69
CA ASN A 18 -4.96 15.08 -16.04
C ASN A 18 -4.08 14.22 -16.97
N ALA A 19 -4.59 13.07 -17.41
CA ALA A 19 -3.95 12.22 -18.40
C ALA A 19 -4.82 12.15 -19.65
N GLN A 20 -4.33 12.69 -20.77
CA GLN A 20 -4.94 12.48 -22.08
C GLN A 20 -4.61 11.07 -22.57
N GLU A 21 -5.63 10.22 -22.72
CA GLU A 21 -5.48 8.88 -23.30
C GLU A 21 -5.50 8.91 -24.83
N LYS A 22 -4.59 8.14 -25.43
CA LYS A 22 -4.58 7.81 -26.87
C LYS A 22 -5.07 6.36 -27.02
N PRO A 23 -6.01 6.05 -27.93
CA PRO A 23 -6.58 4.72 -28.00
C PRO A 23 -5.58 3.71 -28.58
N LEU A 24 -5.28 2.66 -27.82
CA LEU A 24 -4.49 1.51 -28.27
C LEU A 24 -5.44 0.43 -28.81
N SER A 25 -5.60 0.38 -30.14
CA SER A 25 -6.19 -0.78 -30.83
C SER A 25 -5.11 -1.84 -31.06
N GLY A 26 -4.98 -2.77 -30.10
CA GLY A 26 -4.16 -3.99 -30.22
C GLY A 26 -5.02 -5.26 -30.28
N PRO A 27 -4.45 -6.43 -30.64
CA PRO A 27 -5.20 -7.68 -30.75
C PRO A 27 -5.84 -8.01 -29.41
N THR A 28 -7.15 -8.25 -29.41
CA THR A 28 -7.96 -8.57 -28.22
C THR A 28 -7.36 -9.79 -27.54
N LYS A 29 -6.58 -9.59 -26.46
CA LYS A 29 -6.17 -10.66 -25.56
C LYS A 29 -7.43 -11.46 -25.21
N ARG A 30 -7.38 -12.79 -25.33
CA ARG A 30 -8.48 -13.62 -24.85
C ARG A 30 -8.75 -13.23 -23.40
N PRO A 31 -10.03 -13.02 -23.00
CA PRO A 31 -10.37 -12.78 -21.62
C PRO A 31 -9.73 -13.87 -20.76
N GLU A 32 -9.13 -13.46 -19.64
CA GLU A 32 -8.59 -14.38 -18.66
C GLU A 32 -9.65 -15.42 -18.27
N HIS A 33 -9.25 -16.68 -18.23
CA HIS A 33 -10.09 -17.79 -17.79
C HIS A 33 -9.28 -18.67 -16.82
N ILE A 34 -9.56 -18.49 -15.53
CA ILE A 34 -8.99 -19.20 -14.40
C ILE A 34 -10.01 -20.24 -13.95
N ASP A 35 -9.52 -21.44 -13.63
CA ASP A 35 -10.24 -22.43 -12.84
C ASP A 35 -9.82 -22.27 -11.37
N PRO A 36 -10.55 -21.47 -10.56
CA PRO A 36 -10.08 -21.08 -9.24
C PRO A 36 -10.13 -22.26 -8.26
N THR A 37 -9.12 -22.32 -7.40
CA THR A 37 -9.07 -23.28 -6.29
C THR A 37 -10.14 -22.97 -5.24
N PRO A 38 -10.45 -23.92 -4.33
CA PRO A 38 -11.41 -23.67 -3.26
C PRO A 38 -11.09 -22.45 -2.39
N ASP A 39 -9.82 -22.20 -2.07
CA ASP A 39 -9.41 -21.02 -1.31
C ASP A 39 -9.64 -19.72 -2.10
N GLN A 40 -9.31 -19.68 -3.38
CA GLN A 40 -9.58 -18.53 -4.24
C GLN A 40 -11.08 -18.21 -4.34
N LYS A 41 -11.93 -19.24 -4.48
CA LYS A 41 -13.39 -19.08 -4.50
C LYS A 41 -13.92 -18.53 -3.18
N ALA A 42 -13.45 -19.07 -2.06
CA ALA A 42 -13.87 -18.64 -0.73
C ALA A 42 -13.47 -17.17 -0.45
N ARG A 43 -12.22 -16.79 -0.76
CA ARG A 43 -11.75 -15.41 -0.65
C ARG A 43 -12.59 -14.46 -1.49
N ARG A 44 -12.79 -14.80 -2.77
CA ARG A 44 -13.64 -14.02 -3.69
C ARG A 44 -15.03 -13.80 -3.13
N GLN A 45 -15.67 -14.86 -2.65
CA GLN A 45 -17.03 -14.79 -2.12
C GLN A 45 -17.10 -13.84 -0.91
N GLN A 46 -16.13 -13.92 0.00
CA GLN A 46 -16.05 -13.05 1.17
C GLN A 46 -15.86 -11.58 0.76
N SER A 47 -14.92 -11.30 -0.13
CA SER A 47 -14.65 -9.94 -0.61
C SER A 47 -15.81 -9.34 -1.40
N GLU A 48 -16.49 -10.13 -2.25
CA GLU A 48 -17.68 -9.68 -2.98
C GLU A 48 -18.88 -9.45 -2.06
N ALA A 49 -19.02 -10.22 -0.99
CA ALA A 49 -20.06 -9.97 0.02
C ALA A 49 -19.83 -8.62 0.71
N PHE A 50 -18.59 -8.34 1.12
CA PHE A 50 -18.21 -7.04 1.65
C PHE A 50 -18.49 -5.91 0.65
N CYS A 51 -18.08 -6.07 -0.62
CA CYS A 51 -18.33 -5.05 -1.65
C CYS A 51 -19.83 -4.72 -1.78
N LYS A 52 -20.69 -5.75 -1.79
CA LYS A 52 -22.14 -5.58 -1.87
C LYS A 52 -22.73 -4.88 -0.64
N GLU A 53 -22.23 -5.18 0.56
CA GLU A 53 -22.67 -4.54 1.80
C GLU A 53 -22.36 -3.03 1.82
N HIS A 54 -21.33 -2.61 1.07
CA HIS A 54 -20.86 -1.23 0.99
C HIS A 54 -21.18 -0.53 -0.33
N ASP A 55 -22.15 -1.04 -1.11
CA ASP A 55 -22.55 -0.47 -2.41
C ASP A 55 -21.39 -0.32 -3.42
N ILE A 56 -20.42 -1.23 -3.38
CA ILE A 56 -19.28 -1.30 -4.29
C ILE A 56 -19.61 -2.31 -5.42
N PRO A 57 -19.56 -1.90 -6.70
CA PRO A 57 -19.74 -2.80 -7.83
C PRO A 57 -18.76 -3.99 -7.79
N ILE A 58 -19.21 -5.15 -8.29
CA ILE A 58 -18.37 -6.35 -8.41
C ILE A 58 -18.11 -6.73 -9.87
N PHE A 59 -16.93 -7.29 -10.13
CA PHE A 59 -16.55 -7.76 -11.45
C PHE A 59 -17.37 -8.99 -11.85
N LYS A 60 -18.02 -8.92 -13.03
CA LYS A 60 -19.05 -9.91 -13.42
C LYS A 60 -18.50 -11.25 -13.89
N ASN A 61 -17.27 -11.32 -14.41
CA ASN A 61 -16.72 -12.58 -14.90
C ASN A 61 -16.27 -13.46 -13.70
N PRO A 62 -16.88 -14.64 -13.48
CA PRO A 62 -16.53 -15.51 -12.35
C PRO A 62 -15.21 -16.26 -12.55
N HIS A 63 -14.60 -16.19 -13.74
CA HIS A 63 -13.37 -16.90 -14.11
C HIS A 63 -12.15 -15.97 -14.27
N ALA A 64 -12.20 -14.74 -13.78
CA ALA A 64 -11.08 -13.79 -13.86
C ALA A 64 -10.99 -12.94 -12.60
N LEU A 65 -9.93 -12.14 -12.48
CA LEU A 65 -9.67 -11.25 -11.33
C LEU A 65 -9.50 -12.04 -10.02
N PHE A 66 -8.58 -13.00 -10.01
CA PHE A 66 -8.23 -13.77 -8.82
C PHE A 66 -6.80 -13.46 -8.36
N VAL A 67 -6.64 -13.26 -7.06
CA VAL A 67 -5.33 -13.40 -6.41
C VAL A 67 -4.92 -14.87 -6.46
N ASP A 68 -3.64 -15.15 -6.69
CA ASP A 68 -3.09 -16.51 -6.76
C ASP A 68 -3.47 -17.39 -5.56
N ALA A 69 -3.56 -18.70 -5.80
CA ALA A 69 -3.87 -19.69 -4.77
C ALA A 69 -2.84 -19.67 -3.63
N GLU A 70 -3.29 -19.97 -2.41
CA GLU A 70 -2.44 -19.93 -1.21
C GLU A 70 -1.20 -20.84 -1.31
N SER A 71 -1.34 -21.96 -2.04
CA SER A 71 -0.25 -22.91 -2.32
C SER A 71 0.80 -22.40 -3.30
N LYS A 72 0.49 -21.36 -4.08
CA LYS A 72 1.39 -20.76 -5.08
C LYS A 72 2.03 -19.45 -4.61
N VAL A 73 1.43 -18.79 -3.63
CA VAL A 73 1.94 -17.51 -3.11
C VAL A 73 3.02 -17.73 -2.06
N THR A 74 4.10 -16.97 -2.18
CA THR A 74 5.12 -16.81 -1.14
C THR A 74 5.11 -15.38 -0.65
N ILE A 75 4.80 -15.18 0.63
CA ILE A 75 4.85 -13.87 1.28
C ILE A 75 6.31 -13.46 1.48
N ARG A 76 6.61 -12.17 1.30
CA ARG A 76 7.94 -11.62 1.63
C ARG A 76 8.28 -11.86 3.11
N GLU A 77 9.54 -12.14 3.38
CA GLU A 77 10.01 -12.45 4.73
C GLU A 77 9.87 -11.26 5.69
N THR A 78 9.63 -11.53 6.97
CA THR A 78 9.38 -10.51 8.01
C THR A 78 10.45 -9.41 8.03
N ASP A 79 11.73 -9.78 7.95
CA ASP A 79 12.83 -8.81 7.96
C ASP A 79 12.83 -7.90 6.72
N THR A 80 12.44 -8.44 5.56
CA THR A 80 12.28 -7.65 4.33
C THR A 80 11.10 -6.70 4.43
N VAL A 81 10.00 -7.15 5.04
CA VAL A 81 8.80 -6.32 5.26
C VAL A 81 9.09 -5.18 6.24
N LEU A 82 9.81 -5.47 7.33
CA LEU A 82 10.22 -4.44 8.29
C LEU A 82 11.16 -3.43 7.63
N ASP A 83 12.13 -3.88 6.83
CA ASP A 83 13.05 -2.99 6.14
C ASP A 83 12.32 -2.00 5.22
N ARG A 84 11.33 -2.51 4.48
CA ARG A 84 10.45 -1.67 3.65
C ARG A 84 9.65 -0.71 4.51
N ALA A 85 9.03 -1.15 5.61
CA ALA A 85 8.29 -0.27 6.52
C ALA A 85 9.16 0.90 7.03
N LEU A 86 10.40 0.63 7.45
CA LEU A 86 11.33 1.68 7.89
C LEU A 86 11.70 2.65 6.77
N ALA A 87 11.91 2.15 5.55
CA ALA A 87 12.15 2.98 4.36
C ALA A 87 10.96 3.90 4.06
N LEU A 88 9.73 3.37 4.06
CA LEU A 88 8.50 4.14 3.80
C LEU A 88 8.25 5.21 4.86
N CYS A 89 8.48 4.87 6.13
CA CYS A 89 8.41 5.81 7.23
C CYS A 89 9.40 6.97 7.04
N TYR A 90 10.64 6.67 6.68
CA TYR A 90 11.68 7.67 6.48
C TYR A 90 11.39 8.62 5.31
N ILE A 91 10.97 8.11 4.15
CA ILE A 91 10.62 8.97 3.02
C ILE A 91 9.39 9.82 3.32
N GLY A 92 8.41 9.30 4.08
CA GLY A 92 7.27 10.06 4.56
C GLY A 92 7.71 11.25 5.43
N MET A 93 8.61 11.02 6.39
CA MET A 93 9.14 12.08 7.26
C MET A 93 9.86 13.16 6.45
N LYS A 94 10.66 12.77 5.45
CA LYS A 94 11.28 13.73 4.52
C LYS A 94 10.24 14.47 3.68
N GLY A 95 9.21 13.76 3.22
CA GLY A 95 8.05 14.30 2.51
C GLY A 95 7.33 15.36 3.32
N GLU A 96 7.19 15.20 4.63
CA GLU A 96 6.61 16.19 5.55
C GLU A 96 7.53 17.39 5.81
N GLY A 97 8.83 17.28 5.51
CA GLY A 97 9.82 18.32 5.75
C GLY A 97 10.46 18.27 7.14
N MET A 98 10.60 17.06 7.70
CA MET A 98 11.37 16.86 8.93
C MET A 98 12.79 17.46 8.79
N PRO A 99 13.33 18.15 9.82
CA PRO A 99 14.66 18.75 9.74
C PRO A 99 15.77 17.73 9.45
N ASP A 100 16.74 18.12 8.62
CA ASP A 100 17.83 17.23 8.17
C ASP A 100 18.62 16.58 9.30
N GLU A 101 18.84 17.28 10.42
CA GLU A 101 19.54 16.72 11.59
C GLU A 101 18.76 15.54 12.21
N GLN A 102 17.43 15.64 12.26
CA GLN A 102 16.57 14.58 12.78
C GLN A 102 16.50 13.41 11.80
N LEU A 103 16.36 13.70 10.50
CA LEU A 103 16.42 12.67 9.46
C LEU A 103 17.76 11.93 9.48
N ALA A 104 18.89 12.64 9.65
CA ALA A 104 20.21 12.02 9.73
C ALA A 104 20.34 11.07 10.94
N ALA A 105 19.75 11.43 12.08
CA ALA A 105 19.70 10.56 13.25
C ALA A 105 18.89 9.29 12.98
N VAL A 106 17.67 9.42 12.44
CA VAL A 106 16.80 8.29 12.06
C VAL A 106 17.47 7.41 11.01
N ALA A 107 18.08 8.00 9.98
CA ALA A 107 18.77 7.29 8.91
C ALA A 107 19.90 6.40 9.44
N LYS A 108 20.63 6.90 10.45
CA LYS A 108 21.70 6.16 11.12
C LYS A 108 21.15 5.04 12.00
N ASP A 109 20.17 5.35 12.84
CA ASP A 109 19.63 4.41 13.82
C ASP A 109 18.93 3.22 13.16
N TRP A 110 18.26 3.44 12.02
CA TRP A 110 17.56 2.41 11.26
C TRP A 110 18.32 1.93 10.02
N LYS A 111 19.57 2.35 9.82
CA LYS A 111 20.40 1.99 8.64
C LYS A 111 19.64 2.15 7.31
N ILE A 112 18.98 3.29 7.12
CA ILE A 112 18.00 3.48 6.06
C ILE A 112 18.59 3.34 4.65
N MET A 113 19.84 3.75 4.45
CA MET A 113 20.46 3.77 3.12
C MET A 113 20.46 2.41 2.41
N ASP A 114 20.48 1.32 3.18
CA ASP A 114 20.47 -0.06 2.66
C ASP A 114 19.05 -0.54 2.27
N LYS A 115 18.01 0.18 2.70
CA LYS A 115 16.60 -0.23 2.61
C LYS A 115 15.83 0.48 1.50
N LEU A 116 16.31 1.65 1.10
CA LEU A 116 15.68 2.48 0.07
C LEU A 116 15.72 1.82 -1.30
N SER A 117 14.61 1.93 -2.03
CA SER A 117 14.55 1.63 -3.47
C SER A 117 15.33 2.66 -4.29
N PRO A 118 15.63 2.38 -5.58
CA PRO A 118 16.25 3.36 -6.47
C PRO A 118 15.53 4.72 -6.51
N LYS A 119 14.21 4.77 -6.71
CA LYS A 119 13.45 6.03 -6.76
C LYS A 119 13.46 6.76 -5.41
N GLU A 120 13.44 6.03 -4.30
CA GLU A 120 13.53 6.61 -2.96
C GLU A 120 14.91 7.23 -2.73
N LYS A 121 15.99 6.62 -3.22
CA LYS A 121 17.35 7.17 -3.18
C LYS A 121 17.44 8.48 -3.98
N GLU A 122 16.84 8.52 -5.17
CA GLU A 122 16.77 9.75 -5.97
C GLU A 122 16.02 10.87 -5.23
N PHE A 123 14.88 10.55 -4.62
CA PHE A 123 14.09 11.50 -3.84
C PHE A 123 14.88 12.06 -2.65
N ILE A 124 15.59 11.21 -1.90
CA ILE A 124 16.33 11.68 -0.72
C ILE A 124 17.59 12.47 -1.09
N ALA A 125 18.16 12.24 -2.28
CA ALA A 125 19.32 12.96 -2.80
C ALA A 125 18.93 14.31 -3.45
N ALA A 126 17.66 14.51 -3.79
CA ALA A 126 17.20 15.76 -4.37
C ALA A 126 17.31 16.93 -3.36
N GLU A 127 18.08 17.96 -3.72
CA GLU A 127 18.18 19.20 -2.93
C GLU A 127 16.83 19.93 -2.82
N ARG A 128 16.00 19.82 -3.86
CA ARG A 128 14.68 20.46 -3.96
C ARG A 128 13.69 19.50 -4.59
N PRO A 129 13.13 18.54 -3.82
CA PRO A 129 12.09 17.66 -4.33
C PRO A 129 10.86 18.47 -4.74
N THR A 130 10.19 18.04 -5.82
CA THR A 130 8.98 18.70 -6.29
C THR A 130 7.83 18.53 -5.27
N PRO A 131 6.82 19.40 -5.29
CA PRO A 131 5.62 19.21 -4.47
C PRO A 131 5.00 17.82 -4.64
N GLN A 132 4.93 17.31 -5.88
CA GLN A 132 4.39 15.98 -6.15
C GLN A 132 5.23 14.88 -5.52
N GLN A 133 6.56 14.92 -5.63
CA GLN A 133 7.44 13.94 -5.00
C GLN A 133 7.28 13.91 -3.47
N ARG A 134 7.08 15.07 -2.84
CA ARG A 134 6.78 15.14 -1.40
C ARG A 134 5.43 14.53 -1.08
N THR A 135 4.39 14.85 -1.86
CA THR A 135 3.05 14.27 -1.71
C THR A 135 3.09 12.75 -1.86
N ASP A 136 3.74 12.22 -2.90
CA ASP A 136 3.89 10.78 -3.12
C ASP A 136 4.59 10.10 -1.94
N ALA A 137 5.64 10.73 -1.39
CA ALA A 137 6.33 10.23 -0.21
C ALA A 137 5.46 10.23 1.05
N ILE A 138 4.61 11.25 1.25
CA ILE A 138 3.66 11.32 2.38
C ILE A 138 2.60 10.22 2.26
N TRP A 139 2.06 9.99 1.05
CA TRP A 139 1.08 8.92 0.82
C TRP A 139 1.64 7.52 1.15
N ARG A 140 2.96 7.33 1.13
CA ARG A 140 3.57 6.05 1.57
C ARG A 140 3.32 5.72 3.04
N TYR A 141 2.79 6.62 3.86
CA TYR A 141 2.28 6.27 5.18
C TYR A 141 1.10 5.27 5.14
N GLU A 142 0.26 5.29 4.10
CA GLU A 142 -0.77 4.25 3.91
C GLU A 142 -0.15 2.88 3.61
N SER A 143 0.86 2.88 2.74
CA SER A 143 1.64 1.67 2.45
C SER A 143 2.34 1.14 3.71
N LEU A 144 2.93 2.03 4.53
CA LEU A 144 3.49 1.69 5.83
C LEU A 144 2.44 1.07 6.76
N HIS A 145 1.25 1.67 6.85
CA HIS A 145 0.15 1.18 7.67
C HIS A 145 -0.19 -0.28 7.35
N VAL A 146 -0.22 -0.62 6.05
CA VAL A 146 -0.39 -2.01 5.59
C VAL A 146 0.72 -2.93 6.05
N LEU A 147 1.98 -2.51 6.00
CA LEU A 147 3.09 -3.36 6.42
C LEU A 147 3.13 -3.53 7.95
N LEU A 148 2.77 -2.50 8.72
CA LEU A 148 2.62 -2.59 10.18
C LEU A 148 1.47 -3.52 10.57
N TRP A 149 0.34 -3.44 9.86
CA TRP A 149 -0.71 -4.45 9.94
C TRP A 149 -0.18 -5.81 9.55
N ALA A 150 0.50 -6.00 8.42
CA ALA A 150 1.01 -7.32 8.03
C ALA A 150 1.90 -7.96 9.12
N MET A 151 2.68 -7.15 9.85
CA MET A 151 3.59 -7.58 10.91
C MET A 151 3.00 -7.66 12.34
N GLY A 152 1.68 -7.49 12.51
CA GLY A 152 1.05 -7.67 13.82
C GLY A 152 1.07 -6.44 14.74
N PHE A 153 1.57 -5.29 14.28
CA PHE A 153 1.62 -4.07 15.10
C PHE A 153 0.31 -3.30 15.11
N ILE A 154 -0.53 -3.49 14.08
CA ILE A 154 -1.83 -2.85 13.92
C ILE A 154 -2.88 -3.96 13.79
N ASP A 155 -4.03 -3.79 14.44
CA ASP A 155 -5.07 -4.83 14.52
C ASP A 155 -5.90 -4.95 13.24
N SER A 156 -6.22 -3.81 12.60
CA SER A 156 -7.08 -3.75 11.41
C SER A 156 -6.73 -2.56 10.53
N LEU A 157 -6.93 -2.71 9.22
CA LEU A 157 -6.79 -1.64 8.23
C LEU A 157 -8.02 -0.72 8.16
N GLY A 158 -9.17 -1.15 8.70
CA GLY A 158 -10.43 -0.40 8.58
C GLY A 158 -10.93 -0.24 7.14
N TYR A 159 -12.10 0.40 7.00
CA TYR A 159 -12.66 0.77 5.70
C TYR A 159 -11.77 1.85 5.03
N PRO A 160 -11.54 1.81 3.71
CA PRO A 160 -10.60 2.72 3.06
C PRO A 160 -11.25 4.06 2.66
N ASP A 161 -12.03 4.67 3.55
CA ASP A 161 -12.60 6.03 3.37
C ASP A 161 -11.73 7.11 4.01
N GLN A 162 -10.98 6.76 5.06
CA GLN A 162 -10.09 7.67 5.78
C GLN A 162 -8.63 7.27 5.66
N GLN A 163 -7.76 8.28 5.77
CA GLN A 163 -6.33 8.07 5.90
C GLN A 163 -5.99 7.38 7.23
N CYS A 164 -4.86 6.68 7.26
CA CYS A 164 -4.31 6.06 8.44
C CYS A 164 -3.92 7.11 9.50
N SER A 165 -3.83 6.67 10.75
CA SER A 165 -3.31 7.53 11.82
C SER A 165 -1.78 7.49 11.78
N VAL A 166 -1.19 8.41 11.01
CA VAL A 166 0.28 8.58 10.92
C VAL A 166 0.89 8.68 12.32
N THR A 167 0.24 9.39 13.26
CA THR A 167 0.73 9.52 14.64
C THR A 167 0.79 8.18 15.38
N ASN A 168 -0.21 7.32 15.22
CA ASN A 168 -0.22 6.01 15.88
C ASN A 168 0.83 5.08 15.25
N ASP A 169 0.95 5.10 13.93
CA ASP A 169 1.90 4.28 13.18
C ASP A 169 3.35 4.68 13.49
N LEU A 170 3.64 5.99 13.53
CA LEU A 170 4.95 6.50 13.92
C LEU A 170 5.28 6.16 15.38
N LYS A 171 4.30 6.17 16.27
CA LYS A 171 4.51 5.79 17.67
C LYS A 171 4.97 4.34 17.81
N VAL A 172 4.40 3.41 17.05
CA VAL A 172 4.85 2.00 17.01
C VAL A 172 6.35 1.92 16.67
N LEU A 173 6.79 2.66 15.66
CA LEU A 173 8.17 2.62 15.18
C LEU A 173 9.15 3.37 16.08
N HIS A 174 8.71 4.47 16.69
CA HIS A 174 9.56 5.32 17.54
C HIS A 174 9.81 4.70 18.93
N ASP A 175 8.80 4.04 19.51
CA ASP A 175 8.90 3.53 20.89
C ASP A 175 9.80 2.28 21.01
N LEU A 176 10.32 1.76 19.89
CA LEU A 176 11.10 0.54 19.80
C LEU A 176 12.39 0.75 19.01
N THR A 177 13.46 0.08 19.41
CA THR A 177 14.67 -0.03 18.57
C THR A 177 14.41 -0.95 17.37
N GLU A 178 15.22 -0.85 16.31
CA GLU A 178 15.13 -1.77 15.18
C GLU A 178 15.20 -3.25 15.62
N GLN A 179 16.07 -3.58 16.58
CA GLN A 179 16.17 -4.93 17.14
C GLN A 179 14.88 -5.36 17.86
N GLN A 180 14.25 -4.46 18.61
CA GLN A 180 12.98 -4.73 19.28
C GLN A 180 11.84 -4.88 18.28
N LEU A 181 11.82 -4.09 17.20
CA LEU A 181 10.87 -4.23 16.10
C LEU A 181 11.02 -5.60 15.44
N ARG A 182 12.23 -6.02 15.08
CA ARG A 182 12.50 -7.36 14.53
C ARG A 182 12.03 -8.48 15.44
N ALA A 183 12.31 -8.36 16.73
CA ALA A 183 11.92 -9.38 17.71
C ALA A 183 10.40 -9.48 17.94
N LYS A 184 9.65 -8.38 17.72
CA LYS A 184 8.20 -8.33 17.91
C LYS A 184 7.41 -8.57 16.62
N ALA A 185 7.98 -8.25 15.46
CA ALA A 185 7.33 -8.38 14.17
C ALA A 185 6.96 -9.84 13.91
N THR A 186 5.66 -10.09 13.76
CA THR A 186 5.13 -11.42 13.46
C THR A 186 4.16 -11.27 12.29
N LEU A 187 4.53 -11.85 11.15
CA LEU A 187 3.64 -11.81 9.99
C LEU A 187 2.33 -12.51 10.30
N ARG A 188 1.23 -11.86 9.94
CA ARG A 188 -0.11 -12.46 9.87
C ARG A 188 -0.10 -13.68 8.96
N SER A 189 -1.09 -14.54 9.11
CA SER A 189 -1.18 -15.76 8.30
C SER A 189 -1.26 -15.42 6.81
N LYS A 190 -0.74 -16.33 5.98
CA LYS A 190 -0.82 -16.19 4.51
C LYS A 190 -2.27 -15.99 4.06
N LYS A 191 -3.21 -16.71 4.69
CA LYS A 191 -4.64 -16.55 4.45
C LYS A 191 -5.11 -15.11 4.72
N GLU A 192 -4.83 -14.55 5.89
CA GLU A 192 -5.28 -13.17 6.23
C GLU A 192 -4.73 -12.12 5.26
N ILE A 193 -3.45 -12.25 4.88
CA ILE A 193 -2.82 -11.34 3.92
C ILE A 193 -3.47 -11.47 2.54
N LEU A 194 -3.74 -12.70 2.08
CA LEU A 194 -4.40 -12.94 0.80
C LEU A 194 -5.87 -12.52 0.78
N ASP A 195 -6.58 -12.65 1.90
CA ASP A 195 -7.94 -12.16 2.05
C ASP A 195 -7.98 -10.62 1.86
N GLN A 196 -7.04 -9.89 2.47
CA GLN A 196 -6.93 -8.44 2.29
C GLN A 196 -6.47 -8.05 0.88
N ALA A 197 -5.53 -8.79 0.29
CA ALA A 197 -5.11 -8.57 -1.10
C ALA A 197 -6.28 -8.77 -2.09
N ASP A 198 -7.13 -9.77 -1.85
CA ASP A 198 -8.30 -10.07 -2.66
C ASP A 198 -9.41 -9.00 -2.50
N LEU A 199 -9.60 -8.49 -1.28
CA LEU A 199 -10.52 -7.39 -1.01
C LEU A 199 -10.06 -6.11 -1.71
N ILE A 200 -8.81 -5.69 -1.51
CA ILE A 200 -8.32 -4.44 -2.07
C ILE A 200 -8.31 -4.48 -3.61
N LEU A 201 -8.05 -5.64 -4.22
CA LEU A 201 -8.13 -5.84 -5.66
C LEU A 201 -9.52 -5.53 -6.23
N ARG A 202 -10.58 -5.93 -5.53
CA ARG A 202 -11.97 -5.67 -5.96
C ARG A 202 -12.34 -4.22 -5.83
N ILE A 203 -11.96 -3.61 -4.71
CA ILE A 203 -12.22 -2.20 -4.47
C ILE A 203 -11.48 -1.35 -5.51
N HIS A 204 -10.21 -1.67 -5.77
CA HIS A 204 -9.39 -1.01 -6.77
C HIS A 204 -9.99 -1.17 -8.17
N TRP A 205 -10.38 -2.38 -8.57
CA TRP A 205 -11.09 -2.61 -9.83
C TRP A 205 -12.37 -1.75 -9.95
N ALA A 206 -13.17 -1.65 -8.88
CA ALA A 206 -14.41 -0.87 -8.91
C ALA A 206 -14.15 0.63 -9.08
N ILE A 207 -13.05 1.15 -8.53
CA ILE A 207 -12.60 2.53 -8.76
C ILE A 207 -12.22 2.74 -10.23
N GLU A 208 -11.43 1.83 -10.80
CA GLU A 208 -11.00 1.94 -12.21
C GLU A 208 -12.19 1.79 -13.18
N ASP A 209 -13.14 0.90 -12.88
CA ASP A 209 -14.37 0.73 -13.65
C ASP A 209 -15.26 1.99 -13.60
N ALA A 210 -15.41 2.62 -12.43
CA ALA A 210 -16.12 3.90 -12.30
C ALA A 210 -15.40 5.01 -13.08
N ARG A 211 -14.06 5.11 -12.95
CA ARG A 211 -13.25 6.08 -13.68
C ARG A 211 -13.39 5.93 -15.20
N ALA A 212 -13.35 4.70 -15.71
CA ALA A 212 -13.50 4.42 -17.14
C ALA A 212 -14.88 4.81 -17.70
N LYS A 213 -15.91 4.84 -16.84
CA LYS A 213 -17.29 5.25 -17.18
C LYS A 213 -17.57 6.73 -16.93
N GLY A 214 -16.68 7.43 -16.22
CA GLY A 214 -16.93 8.78 -15.74
C GLY A 214 -17.92 8.83 -14.57
N ASP A 215 -18.10 7.71 -13.86
CA ASP A 215 -18.95 7.60 -12.68
C ASP A 215 -18.20 8.08 -11.42
N PRO A 216 -18.92 8.53 -10.36
CA PRO A 216 -18.29 8.83 -9.07
C PRO A 216 -17.68 7.57 -8.43
N VAL A 217 -16.67 7.77 -7.60
CA VAL A 217 -16.06 6.68 -6.81
C VAL A 217 -17.14 6.02 -5.94
N PRO A 218 -17.33 4.69 -6.02
CA PRO A 218 -18.38 4.00 -5.28
C PRO A 218 -18.05 3.89 -3.79
N GLY A 219 -19.08 3.61 -2.96
CA GLY A 219 -18.92 3.25 -1.54
C GLY A 219 -18.39 4.34 -0.61
N GLY A 220 -18.18 5.59 -1.07
CA GLY A 220 -17.54 6.63 -0.25
C GLY A 220 -16.05 6.37 0.01
N ILE A 221 -15.42 5.60 -0.86
CA ILE A 221 -14.02 5.20 -0.77
C ILE A 221 -13.09 6.37 -1.09
N ASN A 222 -11.95 6.42 -0.41
CA ASN A 222 -10.83 7.27 -0.79
C ASN A 222 -9.92 6.50 -1.78
N PRO A 223 -9.86 6.90 -3.07
CA PRO A 223 -9.10 6.19 -4.08
C PRO A 223 -7.59 6.18 -3.79
N ASP A 224 -7.05 7.23 -3.18
CA ASP A 224 -5.61 7.33 -2.88
C ASP A 224 -5.20 6.37 -1.75
N VAL A 225 -6.09 6.16 -0.76
CA VAL A 225 -5.89 5.14 0.28
C VAL A 225 -5.88 3.75 -0.34
N VAL A 226 -6.83 3.44 -1.22
CA VAL A 226 -6.91 2.13 -1.88
C VAL A 226 -5.68 1.87 -2.73
N GLN A 227 -5.25 2.88 -3.48
CA GLN A 227 -4.09 2.84 -4.35
C GLN A 227 -2.81 2.44 -3.58
N GLU A 228 -2.55 3.06 -2.44
CA GLU A 228 -1.39 2.74 -1.62
C GLU A 228 -1.49 1.37 -0.96
N ARG A 229 -2.67 1.01 -0.44
CA ARG A 229 -2.92 -0.33 0.13
C ARG A 229 -2.75 -1.43 -0.92
N TYR A 230 -3.22 -1.18 -2.14
CA TYR A 230 -3.10 -2.08 -3.28
C TYR A 230 -1.62 -2.32 -3.64
N CYS A 231 -0.83 -1.24 -3.72
CA CYS A 231 0.62 -1.31 -3.93
C CYS A 231 1.32 -2.16 -2.86
N ALA A 232 1.07 -1.85 -1.58
CA ALA A 232 1.71 -2.54 -0.46
C ALA A 232 1.35 -4.03 -0.39
N LEU A 233 0.08 -4.39 -0.60
CA LEU A 233 -0.38 -5.78 -0.59
C LEU A 233 0.18 -6.59 -1.77
N ASN A 234 0.19 -6.02 -2.98
CA ASN A 234 0.80 -6.67 -4.15
C ASN A 234 2.30 -6.89 -3.98
N TRP A 235 3.00 -5.90 -3.42
CA TRP A 235 4.38 -6.08 -3.03
C TRP A 235 4.50 -7.19 -1.98
N LEU A 236 3.73 -7.17 -0.90
CA LEU A 236 3.84 -8.16 0.17
C LEU A 236 3.66 -9.61 -0.31
N ILE A 237 2.71 -9.85 -1.22
CA ILE A 237 2.43 -11.19 -1.77
C ILE A 237 3.33 -11.58 -2.95
N ARG A 238 4.29 -10.73 -3.33
CA ARG A 238 5.18 -10.92 -4.50
C ARG A 238 4.39 -11.08 -5.80
N ASN A 239 3.30 -10.34 -5.96
CA ASN A 239 2.54 -10.35 -7.21
C ASN A 239 3.49 -9.97 -8.37
N LEU A 240 3.52 -10.80 -9.41
CA LEU A 240 4.45 -10.72 -10.55
C LEU A 240 5.95 -10.68 -10.18
N GLY A 241 6.32 -10.96 -8.92
CA GLY A 241 7.70 -10.95 -8.45
C GLY A 241 8.38 -9.57 -8.47
N LEU A 242 7.61 -8.49 -8.54
CA LEU A 242 8.13 -7.13 -8.75
C LEU A 242 8.78 -6.54 -7.49
N ASP A 243 9.81 -5.72 -7.69
CA ASP A 243 10.41 -4.88 -6.66
C ASP A 243 9.56 -3.64 -6.39
N TRP A 244 9.85 -2.94 -5.29
CA TRP A 244 9.00 -1.87 -4.75
C TRP A 244 8.65 -0.78 -5.79
N ASP A 245 9.63 -0.32 -6.56
CA ASP A 245 9.46 0.75 -7.54
C ASP A 245 8.70 0.31 -8.81
N ASP A 246 8.56 -1.00 -9.00
CA ASP A 246 8.02 -1.63 -10.21
C ASP A 246 6.60 -2.14 -10.00
N VAL A 247 6.10 -2.21 -8.76
CA VAL A 247 4.72 -2.60 -8.48
C VAL A 247 3.78 -1.60 -9.15
N GLN A 248 3.20 -2.04 -10.25
CA GLN A 248 2.19 -1.27 -10.95
C GLN A 248 0.86 -1.36 -10.20
N THR A 249 0.09 -0.30 -10.34
CA THR A 249 -1.16 -0.08 -9.61
C THR A 249 -2.31 0.19 -10.57
N ASN A 250 -2.10 0.02 -11.87
CA ASN A 250 -3.19 -0.07 -12.83
C ASN A 250 -3.68 -1.53 -12.90
N THR A 251 -5.00 -1.72 -12.83
CA THR A 251 -5.67 -3.00 -13.07
C THR A 251 -6.50 -2.94 -14.33
#